data_AF-A0A923YTZ3-F1
#
_entry.id   AF-A0A923YTZ3-F1
#
_cell.length_a   1.000
_cell.length_b   1.000
_cell.length_c   1.000
_cell.angle_alpha   90.00
_cell.angle_beta   90.00
_cell.angle_gamma   90.00
#
_symmetry.space_group_name_H-M   'P 1'
#
loop_
_entity.id
_entity.type
_entity.pdbx_description
1 polymer ?
#
loop_
_entity_poly.entity_id
_entity_poly.type
_entity_poly.pdbx_seq_one_letter_code
_entity_poly.pdbx_strand_id
1 'polypeptide(L)'
;VAEGFTELEEVAYIDIAELAAIEGFDEELGEELQSRATEALERRVEAFRLARTELGVEDALADLPHLTEQMLVVLGKAGIKTLDDLADLATDELITPKRAEPRRRDTSTAPPRRDQRSDRLEDKGGVLGTFGLNEEQGNEIIMAARAHWFDDEVAEPEPEEAAHAESSQ
;
A
#
# COMPACT_ATOMS: atom_id res chain seq x y z
N VAL A 1 -4.67 -4.19 27.94
CA VAL A 1 -4.61 -3.03 27.03
C VAL A 1 -4.71 -1.83 27.93
N ALA A 2 -3.60 -1.12 28.16
CA ALA A 2 -3.59 0.09 28.97
C ALA A 2 -4.66 1.03 28.40
N GLU A 3 -5.54 1.57 29.25
CA GLU A 3 -6.62 2.45 28.83
C GLU A 3 -6.01 3.62 28.04
N GLY A 4 -6.27 3.69 26.73
CA GLY A 4 -5.81 4.78 25.88
C GLY A 4 -5.26 4.33 24.52
N PHE A 5 -4.42 3.31 24.48
CA PHE A 5 -3.79 2.86 23.23
C PHE A 5 -4.62 1.77 22.56
N THR A 6 -4.89 1.97 21.26
CA THR A 6 -5.64 1.01 20.45
C THR A 6 -4.77 0.28 19.44
N GLU A 7 -3.63 0.87 19.09
CA GLU A 7 -2.68 0.31 18.12
C GLU A 7 -1.25 0.26 18.68
N LEU A 8 -0.44 -0.63 18.13
CA LEU A 8 0.93 -0.86 18.60
C LEU A 8 1.87 0.27 18.17
N GLU A 9 1.56 0.85 17.02
CA GLU A 9 2.20 1.99 16.39
C GLU A 9 2.13 3.23 17.29
N GLU A 10 1.01 3.44 17.98
CA GLU A 10 0.86 4.55 18.95
C GLU A 10 1.87 4.40 20.10
N VAL A 11 2.05 3.17 20.60
CA VAL A 11 3.02 2.90 21.69
C VAL A 11 4.45 3.04 21.19
N ALA A 12 4.75 2.57 19.97
CA ALA A 12 6.11 2.60 19.41
C ALA A 12 6.64 4.01 19.13
N TYR A 13 5.76 4.95 18.76
CA TYR A 13 6.18 6.26 18.23
C TYR A 13 5.76 7.48 19.07
N ILE A 14 5.09 7.28 20.20
CA ILE A 14 4.77 8.36 21.16
C ILE A 14 6.04 8.85 21.89
N ASP A 15 6.02 10.05 22.46
CA ASP A 15 7.10 10.51 23.33
C ASP A 15 7.17 9.66 24.61
N ILE A 16 8.38 9.28 25.03
CA ILE A 16 8.62 8.55 26.28
C ILE A 16 8.07 9.33 27.48
N ALA A 17 8.16 10.67 27.46
CA ALA A 17 7.62 11.50 28.53
C ALA A 17 6.10 11.40 28.65
N GLU A 18 5.38 11.18 27.54
CA GLU A 18 3.94 10.96 27.55
C GLU A 18 3.59 9.56 28.07
N LEU A 19 4.39 8.54 27.74
CA LEU A 19 4.25 7.19 28.33
C LEU A 19 4.50 7.19 29.84
N ALA A 20 5.55 7.89 30.29
CA ALA A 20 5.90 8.01 31.70
C ALA A 20 4.88 8.86 32.51
N ALA A 21 4.01 9.62 31.84
CA ALA A 21 2.93 10.36 32.49
C ALA A 21 1.76 9.45 32.91
N ILE A 22 1.70 8.21 32.40
CA ILE A 22 0.66 7.24 32.74
C ILE A 22 0.91 6.70 34.15
N GLU A 23 -0.15 6.61 34.95
CA GLU A 23 -0.06 6.08 36.31
C GLU A 23 0.56 4.67 36.32
N GLY A 24 1.68 4.52 37.04
CA GLY A 24 2.40 3.25 37.17
C GLY A 24 3.48 3.00 36.12
N PHE A 25 3.76 3.97 35.24
CA PHE A 25 4.87 3.93 34.30
C PHE A 25 5.96 4.94 34.69
N ASP A 26 7.22 4.54 34.51
CA ASP A 26 8.39 5.41 34.56
C ASP A 26 9.10 5.40 33.20
N GLU A 27 10.13 6.23 33.05
CA GLU A 27 10.87 6.37 31.78
C GLU A 27 11.50 5.03 31.35
N GLU A 28 12.06 4.25 32.29
CA GLU A 28 12.69 2.96 31.99
C GLU A 28 11.66 1.94 31.46
N LEU A 29 10.50 1.84 32.11
CA LEU A 29 9.42 0.96 31.64
C LEU A 29 8.82 1.44 30.32
N GLY A 30 8.72 2.76 30.12
CA GLY A 30 8.27 3.37 28.86
C GLY A 30 9.19 3.02 27.69
N GLU A 31 10.50 3.13 27.88
CA GLU A 31 11.52 2.72 26.91
C GLU A 31 11.42 1.23 26.58
N GLU A 32 11.28 0.36 27.58
CA GLU A 32 11.15 -1.08 27.33
C GLU A 32 9.85 -1.42 26.57
N LEU A 33 8.75 -0.75 26.88
CA LEU A 33 7.50 -0.92 26.13
C LEU A 33 7.65 -0.47 24.67
N GLN A 34 8.28 0.68 24.42
CA GLN A 34 8.57 1.16 23.07
C GLN A 34 9.44 0.18 22.29
N SER A 35 10.50 -0.33 22.92
CA SER A 35 11.40 -1.32 22.30
C SER A 35 10.61 -2.56 21.88
N ARG A 36 9.80 -3.11 22.79
CA ARG A 36 8.97 -4.29 22.50
C ARG A 36 7.91 -4.02 21.43
N ALA A 37 7.33 -2.82 21.41
CA ALA A 37 6.36 -2.42 20.40
C ALA A 37 7.03 -2.36 19.02
N THR A 38 8.19 -1.71 18.93
CA THR A 38 8.99 -1.62 17.70
C THR A 38 9.41 -3.00 17.19
N GLU A 39 9.95 -3.86 18.05
CA GLU A 39 10.30 -5.24 17.69
C GLU A 39 9.09 -6.05 17.19
N ALA A 40 7.91 -5.81 17.75
CA ALA A 40 6.68 -6.46 17.32
C ALA A 40 6.19 -5.94 15.96
N LEU A 41 6.36 -4.64 15.67
CA LEU A 41 6.10 -4.06 14.36
C LEU A 41 7.07 -4.60 13.29
N GLU A 42 8.37 -4.64 13.58
CA GLU A 42 9.38 -5.20 12.69
C GLU A 42 9.09 -6.66 12.34
N ARG A 43 8.79 -7.49 13.36
CA ARG A 43 8.39 -8.89 13.13
C ARG A 43 7.12 -9.01 12.27
N ARG A 44 6.18 -8.08 12.41
CA ARG A 44 4.96 -8.05 11.58
C ARG A 44 5.29 -7.67 10.13
N VAL A 45 6.14 -6.69 9.91
CA VAL A 45 6.60 -6.28 8.58
C VAL A 45 7.34 -7.44 7.89
N GLU A 46 8.27 -8.09 8.58
CA GLU A 46 8.99 -9.25 8.06
C GLU A 46 8.05 -10.43 7.75
N ALA A 47 7.03 -10.67 8.58
CA ALA A 47 6.03 -11.68 8.28
C ALA A 47 5.23 -11.37 7.00
N PHE A 48 4.91 -10.09 6.75
CA PHE A 48 4.26 -9.69 5.51
C PHE A 48 5.20 -9.79 4.31
N ARG A 49 6.47 -9.42 4.45
CA ARG A 49 7.48 -9.58 3.40
C ARG A 49 7.62 -11.06 3.00
N LEU A 50 7.72 -11.97 3.97
CA LEU A 50 7.75 -13.41 3.69
C LEU A 50 6.47 -13.87 2.97
N ALA A 51 5.30 -13.45 3.45
CA ALA A 51 4.03 -13.80 2.81
C ALA A 51 3.93 -13.24 1.38
N ARG A 52 4.46 -12.03 1.13
CA ARG A 52 4.56 -11.43 -0.20
C ARG A 52 5.40 -12.31 -1.13
N THR A 53 6.60 -12.70 -0.70
CA THR A 53 7.49 -13.58 -1.47
C THR A 53 6.85 -14.95 -1.74
N GLU A 54 6.18 -15.55 -0.74
CA GLU A 54 5.46 -16.82 -0.90
C GLU A 54 4.31 -16.74 -1.92
N LEU A 55 3.64 -15.59 -2.01
CA LEU A 55 2.61 -15.33 -3.00
C LEU A 55 3.20 -15.11 -4.41
N GLY A 56 4.52 -14.93 -4.53
CA GLY A 56 5.23 -14.68 -5.77
C GLY A 56 5.05 -13.25 -6.29
N VAL A 57 4.82 -12.30 -5.40
CA VAL A 57 4.78 -10.86 -5.73
C VAL A 57 6.22 -10.37 -5.89
N GLU A 58 6.48 -9.68 -6.99
CA GLU A 58 7.81 -9.20 -7.36
C GLU A 58 8.30 -8.07 -6.46
N ASP A 59 9.62 -8.02 -6.27
CA ASP A 59 10.27 -6.99 -5.46
C ASP A 59 10.09 -5.59 -6.05
N ALA A 60 9.95 -5.48 -7.37
CA ALA A 60 9.75 -4.20 -8.06
C ALA A 60 8.45 -3.49 -7.63
N LEU A 61 7.43 -4.23 -7.17
CA LEU A 61 6.23 -3.64 -6.59
C LEU A 61 6.51 -3.03 -5.20
N ALA A 62 7.48 -3.55 -4.46
CA ALA A 62 7.85 -3.03 -3.15
C ALA A 62 8.59 -1.70 -3.20
N ASP A 63 9.17 -1.36 -4.36
CA ASP A 63 9.87 -0.10 -4.59
C ASP A 63 8.90 1.04 -4.99
N LEU A 64 7.62 0.73 -5.24
CA LEU A 64 6.62 1.74 -5.60
C LEU A 64 6.22 2.62 -4.39
N PRO A 65 5.93 3.91 -4.62
CA PRO A 65 5.54 4.82 -3.56
C PRO A 65 4.21 4.41 -2.93
N HIS A 66 4.03 4.77 -1.65
CA HIS A 66 2.80 4.54 -0.85
C HIS A 66 2.41 3.08 -0.59
N LEU A 67 3.11 2.09 -1.14
CA LEU A 67 2.84 0.68 -0.88
C LEU A 67 3.60 0.18 0.35
N THR A 68 2.88 -0.57 1.19
CA THR A 68 3.45 -1.26 2.36
C THR A 68 3.49 -2.76 2.12
N GLU A 69 4.34 -3.50 2.85
CA GLU A 69 4.39 -4.97 2.76
C GLU A 69 3.02 -5.62 2.98
N GLN A 70 2.19 -5.06 3.87
CA GLN A 70 0.84 -5.53 4.09
C GLN A 70 -0.06 -5.35 2.85
N MET A 71 0.05 -4.20 2.16
CA MET A 71 -0.70 -3.93 0.93
C MET A 71 -0.26 -4.86 -0.20
N LEU A 72 1.04 -5.12 -0.34
CA LEU A 72 1.60 -6.04 -1.34
C LEU A 72 1.06 -7.47 -1.17
N VAL A 73 0.91 -7.93 0.08
CA VAL A 73 0.27 -9.22 0.37
C VAL A 73 -1.20 -9.25 -0.10
N VAL A 74 -1.92 -8.13 0.02
CA VAL A 74 -3.32 -8.02 -0.46
C VAL A 74 -3.37 -8.05 -1.99
N LEU A 75 -2.47 -7.32 -2.66
CA LEU A 75 -2.32 -7.36 -4.13
C LEU A 75 -2.01 -8.78 -4.61
N GLY A 76 -1.04 -9.45 -3.98
CA GLY A 76 -0.67 -10.84 -4.32
C GLY A 76 -1.81 -11.84 -4.17
N LYS A 77 -2.64 -11.67 -3.13
CA LYS A 77 -3.87 -12.47 -2.94
C LYS A 77 -4.94 -12.18 -3.98
N ALA A 78 -4.98 -10.97 -4.52
CA ALA A 78 -5.85 -10.59 -5.63
C ALA A 78 -5.29 -11.02 -7.01
N GLY A 79 -4.09 -11.59 -7.05
CA GLY A 79 -3.43 -12.05 -8.27
C GLY A 79 -2.56 -11.00 -8.96
N ILE A 80 -2.41 -9.82 -8.36
CA ILE A 80 -1.55 -8.73 -8.85
C ILE A 80 -0.16 -8.95 -8.28
N LYS A 81 0.78 -9.39 -9.12
CA LYS A 81 2.11 -9.84 -8.67
C LYS A 81 3.26 -9.14 -9.38
N THR A 82 3.00 -8.51 -10.51
CA THR A 82 3.98 -7.85 -11.36
C THR A 82 3.62 -6.38 -11.55
N LEU A 83 4.57 -5.59 -12.07
CA LEU A 83 4.30 -4.20 -12.46
C LEU A 83 3.25 -4.11 -13.56
N ASP A 84 3.23 -5.08 -14.50
CA ASP A 84 2.23 -5.17 -15.56
C ASP A 84 0.82 -5.36 -15.01
N ASP A 85 0.64 -6.30 -14.09
CA ASP A 85 -0.68 -6.56 -13.47
C ASP A 85 -1.24 -5.31 -12.78
N LEU A 86 -0.35 -4.51 -12.16
CA LEU A 86 -0.72 -3.28 -11.46
C LEU A 86 -0.95 -2.12 -12.44
N ALA A 87 -0.15 -2.01 -13.50
CA ALA A 87 -0.24 -0.96 -14.51
C ALA A 87 -1.55 -1.03 -15.33
N ASP A 88 -2.09 -2.24 -15.47
CA ASP A 88 -3.37 -2.51 -16.14
C ASP A 88 -4.59 -2.01 -15.35
N LEU A 89 -4.46 -1.78 -14.04
CA LEU A 89 -5.56 -1.30 -13.21
C LEU A 89 -5.87 0.19 -13.44
N ALA A 90 -7.14 0.54 -13.25
CA ALA A 90 -7.54 1.91 -13.03
C ALA A 90 -7.38 2.32 -11.55
N THR A 91 -7.24 3.62 -11.29
CA THR A 91 -7.07 4.16 -9.94
C THR A 91 -8.22 3.77 -9.01
N ASP A 92 -9.46 3.79 -9.50
CA ASP A 92 -10.66 3.41 -8.75
C ASP A 92 -10.71 1.91 -8.43
N GLU A 93 -10.26 1.05 -9.34
CA GLU A 93 -10.09 -0.39 -9.09
C GLU A 93 -9.03 -0.69 -8.03
N LEU A 94 -8.12 0.24 -7.77
CA LEU A 94 -7.13 0.13 -6.69
C LEU A 94 -7.70 0.61 -5.35
N ILE A 95 -8.28 1.82 -5.29
CA ILE A 95 -8.53 2.52 -4.01
C ILE A 95 -9.99 2.64 -3.59
N THR A 96 -10.96 2.34 -4.46
CA THR A 96 -12.38 2.64 -4.15
C THR A 96 -12.84 1.85 -2.93
N PRO A 97 -13.29 2.49 -1.84
CA PRO A 97 -13.74 1.75 -0.68
C PRO A 97 -15.00 0.96 -1.02
N LYS A 98 -15.06 -0.30 -0.59
CA LYS A 98 -16.27 -1.11 -0.74
C LYS A 98 -17.42 -0.40 -0.05
N ARG A 99 -18.43 0.02 -0.82
CA ARG A 99 -19.58 0.73 -0.28
C ARG A 99 -20.24 -0.13 0.79
N ALA A 100 -20.25 0.34 2.03
CA ALA A 100 -21.04 -0.28 3.07
C ALA A 100 -22.50 -0.16 2.66
N GLU A 101 -23.10 -1.29 2.26
CA GLU A 101 -24.49 -1.32 1.85
C GLU A 101 -25.32 -0.70 2.99
N PRO A 102 -26.20 0.28 2.71
CA PRO A 102 -26.95 0.93 3.77
C PRO A 102 -27.74 -0.16 4.49
N ARG A 103 -27.32 -0.46 5.74
CA ARG A 103 -28.03 -1.38 6.65
C ARG A 103 -29.49 -1.07 6.49
N ARG A 104 -30.23 -2.02 5.91
CA ARG A 104 -31.61 -1.86 5.44
C ARG A 104 -32.36 -0.89 6.37
N ARG A 105 -32.44 0.38 5.97
CA ARG A 105 -33.44 1.27 6.54
C ARG A 105 -34.75 0.65 6.07
N ASP A 106 -35.67 0.35 6.98
CA ASP A 106 -36.96 -0.26 6.68
C ASP A 106 -37.68 0.53 5.57
N THR A 107 -37.41 0.22 4.30
CA THR A 107 -38.16 0.71 3.14
C THR A 107 -39.15 -0.37 2.77
N SER A 108 -40.00 -0.74 3.71
CA SER A 108 -41.10 -1.69 3.51
C SER A 108 -42.23 -1.12 2.62
N THR A 109 -42.08 0.09 2.07
CA THR A 109 -43.15 0.79 1.33
C THR A 109 -42.83 1.11 -0.14
N ALA A 110 -41.65 0.80 -0.67
CA ALA A 110 -41.36 1.05 -2.09
C ALA A 110 -40.62 -0.14 -2.75
N PRO A 111 -41.15 -0.73 -3.84
CA PRO A 111 -40.41 -1.74 -4.59
C PRO A 111 -39.17 -1.11 -5.23
N PRO A 112 -38.00 -1.78 -5.21
CA PRO A 112 -36.78 -1.25 -5.82
C PRO A 112 -36.99 -1.08 -7.32
N ARG A 113 -36.64 0.11 -7.84
CA ARG A 113 -36.67 0.39 -9.29
C ARG A 113 -35.78 -0.62 -10.02
N ARG A 114 -36.27 -1.12 -11.15
CA ARG A 114 -35.63 -2.19 -11.93
C ARG A 114 -34.19 -1.84 -12.35
N ASP A 115 -33.92 -0.55 -12.57
CA ASP A 115 -32.59 -0.05 -12.96
C ASP A 115 -31.55 -0.08 -11.84
N GLN A 116 -31.94 -0.09 -10.55
CA GLN A 116 -31.00 -0.09 -9.42
C GLN A 116 -30.57 -1.50 -9.00
N ARG A 117 -30.89 -2.53 -9.78
CA ARG A 117 -30.48 -3.91 -9.47
C ARG A 117 -29.15 -4.28 -10.13
N SER A 118 -28.84 -3.71 -11.29
CA SER A 118 -27.58 -3.94 -12.01
C SER A 118 -26.41 -3.30 -11.27
N ASP A 119 -26.51 -2.01 -10.91
CA ASP A 119 -25.40 -1.27 -10.28
C ASP A 119 -24.94 -1.84 -8.94
N ARG A 120 -25.81 -2.57 -8.23
CA ARG A 120 -25.45 -3.21 -6.94
C ARG A 120 -24.58 -4.46 -7.07
N LEU A 121 -24.59 -5.10 -8.24
CA LEU A 121 -23.84 -6.35 -8.46
C LEU A 121 -22.37 -6.10 -8.84
N GLU A 122 -22.02 -4.86 -9.19
CA GLU A 122 -20.71 -4.49 -9.74
C GLU A 122 -19.81 -3.74 -8.75
N ASP A 123 -20.34 -3.38 -7.58
CA ASP A 123 -19.63 -2.58 -6.55
C ASP A 123 -18.68 -3.47 -5.71
N LYS A 124 -17.67 -4.07 -6.37
CA LYS A 124 -16.70 -4.98 -5.74
C LYS A 124 -15.70 -4.25 -4.83
N GLY A 125 -15.61 -2.92 -4.91
CA GLY A 125 -14.59 -2.13 -4.24
C GLY A 125 -13.21 -2.38 -4.84
N GLY A 126 -12.32 -1.41 -4.71
CA GLY A 126 -10.93 -1.54 -5.10
C GLY A 126 -10.14 -2.46 -4.17
N VAL A 127 -9.07 -3.06 -4.71
CA VAL A 127 -8.27 -4.08 -4.01
C VAL A 127 -7.65 -3.56 -2.71
N LEU A 128 -7.24 -2.30 -2.70
CA LEU A 128 -6.68 -1.59 -1.54
C LEU A 128 -7.68 -0.61 -0.91
N GLY A 129 -8.98 -0.72 -1.23
CA GLY A 129 -10.00 0.22 -0.75
C GLY A 129 -10.21 0.25 0.77
N THR A 130 -9.62 -0.68 1.52
CA THR A 130 -9.63 -0.69 2.99
C THR A 130 -8.51 0.13 3.63
N PHE A 131 -7.48 0.51 2.87
CA PHE A 131 -6.28 1.17 3.39
C PHE A 131 -6.36 2.70 3.39
N GLY A 132 -7.46 3.28 2.90
CA GLY A 132 -7.69 4.72 2.96
C GLY A 132 -6.77 5.56 2.05
N LEU A 133 -6.20 4.95 1.00
CA LEU A 133 -5.46 5.67 -0.03
C LEU A 133 -6.37 6.69 -0.72
N ASN A 134 -5.85 7.90 -0.92
CA ASN A 134 -6.56 8.93 -1.68
C ASN A 134 -6.33 8.76 -3.20
N GLU A 135 -7.08 9.53 -4.00
CA GLU A 135 -7.03 9.46 -5.47
C GLU A 135 -5.66 9.84 -6.05
N GLU A 136 -4.96 10.79 -5.44
CA GLU A 136 -3.62 11.20 -5.85
C GLU A 136 -2.61 10.07 -5.61
N GLN A 137 -2.60 9.47 -4.42
CA GLN A 137 -1.73 8.33 -4.09
C GLN A 137 -2.03 7.13 -4.99
N GLY A 138 -3.31 6.83 -5.22
CA GLY A 138 -3.70 5.77 -6.14
C GLY A 138 -3.21 6.03 -7.56
N ASN A 139 -3.34 7.27 -8.05
CA ASN A 139 -2.84 7.67 -9.36
C ASN A 139 -1.31 7.58 -9.44
N GLU A 140 -0.59 8.02 -8.42
CA GLU A 140 0.87 7.92 -8.35
C GLU A 140 1.34 6.45 -8.40
N ILE A 141 0.68 5.54 -7.67
CA ILE A 141 0.99 4.11 -7.72
C ILE A 141 0.82 3.56 -9.14
N ILE A 142 -0.31 3.85 -9.78
CA ILE A 142 -0.61 3.35 -11.14
C ILE A 142 0.34 3.95 -12.18
N MET A 143 0.65 5.25 -12.07
CA MET A 143 1.58 5.92 -12.97
C MET A 143 3.02 5.42 -12.79
N ALA A 144 3.44 5.17 -11.55
CA ALA A 144 4.76 4.59 -11.26
C ALA A 144 4.88 3.16 -11.79
N ALA A 145 3.82 2.34 -11.67
CA ALA A 145 3.78 1.03 -12.29
C ALA A 145 3.89 1.11 -13.82
N ARG A 146 3.15 2.02 -14.47
CA ARG A 146 3.21 2.25 -15.92
C ARG A 146 4.55 2.80 -16.40
N ALA A 147 5.27 3.54 -15.56
CA ALA A 147 6.59 4.07 -15.89
C ALA A 147 7.58 2.95 -16.24
N HIS A 148 7.38 1.74 -15.72
CA HIS A 148 8.18 0.57 -16.07
C HIS A 148 8.22 0.28 -17.59
N TRP A 149 7.14 0.55 -18.32
CA TRP A 149 7.09 0.36 -19.78
C TRP A 149 7.87 1.42 -20.55
N PHE A 150 8.24 2.53 -19.90
CA PHE A 150 8.96 3.65 -20.50
C PHE A 150 10.44 3.68 -20.11
N ASP A 151 10.86 2.90 -19.11
CA ASP A 151 12.26 2.90 -18.61
C ASP A 151 13.22 2.15 -19.55
N ASP A 152 12.70 1.35 -20.49
CA ASP A 152 13.48 0.69 -21.54
C ASP A 152 13.94 1.65 -22.68
N GLU A 153 13.48 2.91 -22.71
CA GLU A 153 13.80 3.86 -23.79
C GLU A 153 14.94 4.86 -23.44
N VAL A 154 15.56 4.74 -22.25
CA VAL A 154 16.50 5.75 -21.73
C VAL A 154 17.87 5.20 -21.32
N ALA A 155 18.51 4.37 -22.14
CA ALA A 155 19.93 4.05 -21.94
C ALA A 155 20.67 3.52 -23.19
N GLU A 156 20.87 4.36 -24.21
CA GLU A 156 22.15 4.33 -24.94
C GLU A 156 22.75 5.74 -24.97
N PRO A 157 23.87 6.01 -24.24
CA PRO A 157 24.67 7.17 -24.56
C PRO A 157 25.29 6.92 -25.94
N GLU A 158 24.87 7.67 -26.96
CA GLU A 158 25.61 7.72 -28.22
C GLU A 158 27.07 8.06 -27.91
N PRO A 159 28.05 7.24 -28.32
CA PRO A 159 29.44 7.61 -28.16
C PRO A 159 29.74 8.79 -29.10
N GLU A 160 29.80 10.00 -28.54
CA GLU A 160 30.31 11.20 -29.21
C GLU A 160 31.73 10.94 -29.75
N GLU A 161 31.88 11.22 -31.05
CA GLU A 161 33.10 11.36 -31.85
C GLU A 161 34.45 11.39 -31.09
N ALA A 162 35.17 10.27 -31.12
CA ALA A 162 36.62 10.27 -30.98
C ALA A 162 37.25 10.46 -32.37
N ALA A 163 37.70 11.69 -32.61
CA ALA A 163 38.46 12.16 -33.77
C ALA A 163 39.53 11.16 -34.29
N HIS A 164 39.39 10.73 -35.54
CA HIS A 164 40.52 10.19 -36.31
C HIS A 164 41.32 11.35 -36.91
N ALA A 165 42.23 11.88 -36.10
CA ALA A 165 43.38 12.64 -36.57
C ALA A 165 44.53 11.68 -36.93
N GLU A 166 45.09 11.91 -38.12
CA GLU A 166 46.42 11.50 -38.62
C GLU A 166 46.77 10.01 -38.75
N SER A 167 46.98 9.58 -40.01
CA SER A 167 48.33 9.17 -40.43
C SER A 167 48.46 9.19 -41.95
N SER A 168 49.36 10.05 -42.44
CA SER A 168 49.84 10.06 -43.82
C SER A 168 50.75 8.87 -44.08
N GLN A 169 50.62 8.26 -45.26
CA GLN A 169 51.74 7.62 -45.93
C GLN A 169 51.58 7.69 -47.45
#